data_AF-A0A0A3I524-F1
#
_entry.id   AF-A0A0A3I524-F1
#
_cell.length_a   1.000
_cell.length_b   1.000
_cell.length_c   1.000
_cell.angle_alpha   90.00
_cell.angle_beta   90.00
_cell.angle_gamma   90.00
#
_symmetry.space_group_name_H-M   'P 1'
#
loop_
_entity.id
_entity.type
_entity.pdbx_description
1 polymer ?
#
loop_
_entity_poly.entity_id
_entity_poly.type
_entity_poly.pdbx_seq_one_letter_code
_entity_poly.pdbx_strand_id
1 'polypeptide(L)'
;MLVAIVSFIISWIAYLFFSDKKRFHLYVFTVYIGIVLALITDLLMFVYPLWHYPGSKVEQFFIQLLNGFGLYFVVIYFFLQLLPKIQTILSVARYIFYWSIFAIILELFYLYIGFIEHGLWWNIMHSYIADWILLFLFYLHHRWASKYSIIK
;
A
#
# COMPACT_ATOMS: atom_id res chain seq x y z
N MET A 1 -1.91 0.79 18.70
CA MET A 1 -0.79 1.76 18.55
C MET A 1 0.58 1.09 18.35
N LEU A 2 1.08 0.28 19.29
CA LEU A 2 2.44 -0.31 19.22
C LEU A 2 2.75 -1.00 17.87
N VAL A 3 1.82 -1.83 17.38
CA VAL A 3 1.97 -2.54 16.10
C VAL A 3 2.16 -1.58 14.91
N ALA A 4 1.47 -0.44 14.89
CA ALA A 4 1.63 0.58 13.85
C ALA A 4 3.02 1.22 13.90
N ILE A 5 3.50 1.56 15.10
CA ILE A 5 4.85 2.12 15.30
C ILE A 5 5.92 1.13 14.86
N VAL A 6 5.79 -0.15 15.26
CA VAL A 6 6.73 -1.20 14.88
C VAL A 6 6.72 -1.41 13.37
N SER A 7 5.53 -1.47 12.75
CA SER A 7 5.38 -1.63 11.30
C SER A 7 5.98 -0.44 10.54
N PHE A 8 5.77 0.78 11.04
CA PHE A 8 6.38 2.00 10.49
C PHE A 8 7.91 1.97 10.56
N ILE A 9 8.48 1.59 11.71
CA ILE A 9 9.93 1.48 11.87
C ILE A 9 10.48 0.41 10.92
N ILE A 10 9.86 -0.76 10.86
CA ILE A 10 10.27 -1.85 9.96
C ILE A 10 10.20 -1.41 8.50
N SER A 11 9.12 -0.74 8.08
CA SER A 11 8.98 -0.27 6.70
C SER A 11 10.06 0.73 6.34
N TRP A 12 10.36 1.69 7.23
CA TRP A 12 11.41 2.67 6.98
C TRP A 12 12.81 2.06 7.00
N ILE A 13 13.08 1.10 7.88
CA ILE A 13 14.33 0.32 7.84
C ILE A 13 14.47 -0.37 6.49
N ALA A 14 13.42 -1.10 6.05
CA ALA A 14 13.43 -1.75 4.75
C ALA A 14 13.70 -0.75 3.61
N TYR A 15 13.01 0.39 3.61
CA TYR A 15 13.24 1.46 2.64
C TYR A 15 14.69 1.94 2.65
N LEU A 16 15.27 2.23 3.82
CA LEU A 16 16.64 2.73 3.91
C LEU A 16 17.67 1.74 3.34
N PHE A 17 17.48 0.44 3.54
CA PHE A 17 18.42 -0.59 3.07
C PHE A 17 18.20 -1.04 1.62
N PHE A 18 16.95 -1.13 1.16
CA PHE A 18 16.62 -1.77 -0.13
C PHE A 18 16.14 -0.81 -1.23
N SER A 19 15.87 0.47 -0.92
CA SER A 19 15.45 1.44 -1.94
C SER A 19 16.60 1.89 -2.84
N ASP A 20 16.33 1.93 -4.15
CA ASP A 20 17.15 2.64 -5.13
C ASP A 20 16.80 4.14 -5.10
N LYS A 21 17.43 4.86 -4.17
CA LYS A 21 17.20 6.29 -3.95
C LYS A 21 17.54 7.15 -5.17
N LYS A 22 18.34 6.66 -6.13
CA LYS A 22 18.66 7.41 -7.35
C LYS A 22 17.43 7.56 -8.26
N ARG A 23 16.53 6.58 -8.23
CA ARG A 23 15.29 6.56 -9.01
C ARG A 23 14.09 7.10 -8.24
N PHE A 24 14.31 7.68 -7.06
CA PHE A 24 13.25 8.15 -6.18
C PHE A 24 12.23 9.07 -6.90
N HIS A 25 12.75 10.03 -7.66
CA HIS A 25 11.95 11.01 -8.40
C HIS A 25 11.02 10.38 -9.45
N LEU A 26 11.33 9.18 -9.95
CA LEU A 26 10.48 8.47 -10.92
C LEU A 26 9.23 7.86 -10.28
N TYR A 27 9.32 7.51 -8.99
CA TYR A 27 8.26 6.77 -8.27
C TYR A 27 7.46 7.67 -7.33
N VAL A 28 8.10 8.69 -6.77
CA VAL A 28 7.56 9.52 -5.68
C VAL A 28 6.18 10.10 -5.98
N PHE A 29 5.93 10.51 -7.22
CA PHE A 29 4.63 11.09 -7.58
C PHE A 29 3.49 10.06 -7.46
N THR A 30 3.71 8.83 -7.93
CA THR A 30 2.70 7.76 -7.79
C THR A 30 2.56 7.31 -6.34
N VAL A 31 3.67 7.30 -5.59
CA VAL A 31 3.65 7.00 -4.15
C VAL A 31 2.78 7.99 -3.39
N TYR A 32 2.93 9.30 -3.62
CA TYR A 32 2.08 10.30 -2.97
C TYR A 32 0.61 10.17 -3.35
N ILE A 33 0.30 9.89 -4.62
CA ILE A 33 -1.09 9.61 -5.04
C ILE A 33 -1.66 8.41 -4.28
N GLY A 34 -0.87 7.35 -4.12
CA GLY A 34 -1.28 6.18 -3.34
C GLY A 34 -1.53 6.48 -1.86
N ILE A 35 -0.72 7.34 -1.24
CA ILE A 35 -0.94 7.78 0.15
C ILE A 35 -2.21 8.60 0.27
N VAL A 36 -2.45 9.54 -0.65
CA VAL A 36 -3.69 10.33 -0.67
C VAL A 36 -4.90 9.41 -0.80
N LEU A 37 -4.83 8.42 -1.70
CA LEU A 37 -5.90 7.43 -1.85
C LEU A 37 -6.14 6.64 -0.56
N ALA A 38 -5.07 6.16 0.09
CA ALA A 38 -5.16 5.44 1.36
C ALA A 38 -5.83 6.28 2.46
N LEU A 39 -5.44 7.54 2.60
CA LEU A 39 -6.03 8.46 3.59
C LEU A 39 -7.51 8.77 3.29
N ILE A 40 -7.88 8.90 2.02
CA ILE A 40 -9.28 9.07 1.62
C ILE A 40 -10.10 7.82 1.95
N THR A 41 -9.58 6.61 1.64
CA THR A 41 -10.26 5.36 1.97
C THR A 41 -10.41 5.17 3.47
N ASP A 42 -9.39 5.51 4.25
CA ASP A 42 -9.45 5.49 5.71
C ASP A 42 -10.48 6.49 6.26
N LEU A 43 -10.61 7.67 5.65
CA LEU A 43 -11.66 8.63 6.00
C LEU A 43 -13.06 8.05 5.70
N LEU A 44 -13.23 7.35 4.58
CA LEU A 44 -14.49 6.71 4.22
C LEU A 44 -14.89 5.61 5.22
N MET A 45 -13.92 4.92 5.84
CA MET A 45 -14.20 3.91 6.85
C MET A 45 -14.89 4.47 8.11
N PHE A 46 -14.75 5.77 8.40
CA PHE A 46 -15.51 6.39 9.49
C PHE A 46 -17.01 6.49 9.19
N VAL A 47 -17.39 6.52 7.91
CA VAL A 47 -18.79 6.60 7.47
C VAL A 47 -19.33 5.20 7.18
N TYR A 48 -18.51 4.34 6.56
CA TYR A 48 -18.88 2.98 6.18
C TYR A 48 -17.78 2.00 6.61
N PRO A 49 -17.84 1.47 7.86
CA PRO A 49 -16.74 0.73 8.47
C PRO A 49 -16.61 -0.69 7.90
N LEU A 50 -16.01 -0.80 6.72
CA LEU A 50 -15.64 -2.09 6.10
C LEU A 50 -14.44 -2.72 6.81
N TRP A 51 -13.55 -1.90 7.36
CA TRP A 51 -12.54 -2.31 8.31
C TRP A 51 -12.34 -1.22 9.35
N HIS A 52 -11.78 -1.58 10.50
CA HIS A 52 -11.41 -0.61 11.51
C HIS A 52 -10.20 -1.07 12.32
N TYR A 53 -9.54 -0.10 12.94
CA TYR A 53 -8.45 -0.34 13.89
C TYR A 53 -8.99 -0.24 15.31
N PRO A 54 -8.59 -1.14 16.24
CA PRO A 54 -8.99 -1.03 17.63
C PRO A 54 -8.30 0.14 18.32
N GLY A 55 -8.99 0.71 19.30
CA GLY A 55 -8.50 1.85 20.09
C GLY A 55 -9.37 3.10 19.95
N SER A 56 -8.95 4.16 20.63
CA SER A 56 -9.60 5.48 20.59
C SER A 56 -9.48 6.14 19.22
N LYS A 57 -10.36 7.13 18.92
CA LYS A 57 -10.32 7.88 17.65
C LYS A 57 -8.95 8.51 17.37
N VAL A 58 -8.28 9.00 18.42
CA VAL A 58 -6.94 9.59 18.30
C VAL A 58 -5.93 8.51 17.92
N GLU A 59 -6.00 7.33 18.54
CA GLU A 59 -5.11 6.23 18.19
C GLU A 59 -5.35 5.74 16.76
N GLN A 60 -6.61 5.62 16.34
CA GLN A 60 -6.96 5.23 14.96
C GLN A 60 -6.39 6.23 13.95
N PHE A 61 -6.53 7.53 14.20
CA PHE A 61 -5.95 8.57 13.36
C PHE A 61 -4.43 8.43 13.21
N PHE A 62 -3.72 8.20 14.32
CA PHE A 62 -2.26 7.99 14.27
C PHE A 62 -1.89 6.69 13.58
N ILE A 63 -2.65 5.60 13.77
CA ILE A 63 -2.44 4.34 13.05
C ILE A 63 -2.55 4.56 11.54
N GLN A 64 -3.60 5.25 11.09
CA GLN A 64 -3.81 5.58 9.68
C GLN A 64 -2.66 6.44 9.12
N LEU A 65 -2.22 7.45 9.87
CA LEU A 65 -1.10 8.31 9.47
C LEU A 65 0.21 7.52 9.35
N LEU A 66 0.51 6.66 10.31
CA LEU A 66 1.70 5.80 10.31
C LEU A 66 1.65 4.77 9.18
N ASN A 67 0.48 4.17 8.93
CA ASN A 67 0.32 3.26 7.80
C ASN A 67 0.48 4.00 6.47
N GLY A 68 -0.09 5.20 6.32
CA GLY A 68 0.07 6.08 5.16
C GLY A 68 1.53 6.35 4.81
N PHE A 69 2.25 6.99 5.71
CA PHE A 69 3.63 7.43 5.46
C PHE A 69 4.70 6.36 5.70
N GLY A 70 4.34 5.24 6.32
CA GLY A 70 5.21 4.08 6.50
C GLY A 70 4.88 2.99 5.49
N LEU A 71 3.89 2.18 5.82
CA LEU A 71 3.57 0.97 5.06
C LEU A 71 3.18 1.27 3.61
N TYR A 72 2.19 2.11 3.36
CA TYR A 72 1.73 2.43 2.01
C TYR A 72 2.82 3.12 1.19
N PHE A 73 3.52 4.11 1.76
CA PHE A 73 4.66 4.76 1.08
C PHE A 73 5.67 3.72 0.58
N VAL A 74 6.16 2.88 1.49
CA VAL A 74 7.27 1.96 1.21
C VAL A 74 6.83 0.82 0.30
N VAL A 75 5.63 0.25 0.51
CA VAL A 75 5.10 -0.83 -0.31
C VAL A 75 4.88 -0.37 -1.75
N ILE A 76 4.25 0.80 -1.95
CA ILE A 76 4.02 1.33 -3.30
C ILE A 76 5.38 1.65 -3.97
N TYR A 77 6.33 2.21 -3.22
CA TYR A 77 7.67 2.47 -3.74
C TYR A 77 8.36 1.19 -4.22
N PHE A 78 8.35 0.12 -3.42
CA PHE A 78 8.95 -1.16 -3.79
C PHE A 78 8.21 -1.86 -4.91
N PHE A 79 6.89 -1.79 -4.94
CA PHE A 79 6.09 -2.27 -6.07
C PHE A 79 6.52 -1.61 -7.38
N LEU A 80 6.73 -0.30 -7.39
CA LEU A 80 7.18 0.40 -8.60
C LEU A 80 8.65 0.09 -8.94
N GLN A 81 9.53 0.07 -7.94
CA GLN A 81 10.95 -0.22 -8.11
C GLN A 81 11.19 -1.62 -8.70
N LEU A 82 10.39 -2.60 -8.28
CA LEU A 82 10.57 -4.01 -8.62
C LEU A 82 9.73 -4.43 -9.84
N LEU A 83 9.16 -3.49 -10.59
CA LEU A 83 8.45 -3.79 -11.83
C LEU A 83 9.33 -4.59 -12.80
N PRO A 84 8.77 -5.57 -13.53
CA PRO A 84 9.55 -6.38 -14.45
C PRO A 84 10.15 -5.51 -15.57
N LYS A 85 11.41 -5.77 -15.93
CA LYS A 85 12.11 -5.05 -17.02
C LYS A 85 11.39 -5.19 -18.36
N ILE A 86 10.82 -6.37 -18.60
CA ILE A 86 9.99 -6.67 -19.79
C ILE A 86 8.54 -6.75 -19.32
N GLN A 87 7.74 -5.76 -19.73
CA GLN A 87 6.35 -5.60 -19.30
C GLN A 87 5.38 -6.12 -20.36
N THR A 88 5.19 -7.45 -20.39
CA THR A 88 4.06 -8.06 -21.12
C THR A 88 2.84 -8.13 -20.20
N ILE A 89 1.65 -8.28 -20.78
CA ILE A 89 0.40 -8.43 -20.01
C ILE A 89 0.54 -9.55 -18.98
N LEU A 90 1.12 -10.68 -19.40
CA LEU A 90 1.32 -11.84 -18.54
C LEU A 90 2.38 -11.60 -17.45
N SER A 91 3.48 -10.90 -17.74
CA SER A 91 4.50 -10.63 -16.72
C SER A 91 3.99 -9.66 -15.65
N VAL A 92 3.22 -8.63 -16.05
CA VAL A 92 2.58 -7.69 -15.13
C VAL A 92 1.49 -8.37 -14.31
N ALA A 93 0.65 -9.20 -14.93
CA ALA A 93 -0.40 -9.93 -14.19
C ALA A 93 0.18 -10.87 -13.13
N ARG A 94 1.24 -11.64 -13.47
CA ARG A 94 1.94 -12.48 -12.48
C ARG A 94 2.58 -11.64 -11.37
N TYR A 95 3.14 -10.49 -11.72
CA TYR A 95 3.75 -9.58 -10.77
C TYR A 95 2.72 -9.05 -9.75
N ILE A 96 1.57 -8.56 -10.23
CA ILE A 96 0.46 -8.11 -9.36
C ILE A 96 -0.07 -9.27 -8.52
N PHE A 97 -0.21 -10.46 -9.09
CA PHE A 97 -0.63 -11.66 -8.35
C PHE A 97 0.27 -11.95 -7.14
N TYR A 98 1.59 -11.96 -7.32
CA TYR A 98 2.52 -12.22 -6.21
C TYR A 98 2.49 -11.12 -5.14
N TRP A 99 2.38 -9.85 -5.56
CA TRP A 99 2.23 -8.74 -4.61
C TRP A 99 0.91 -8.81 -3.83
N SER A 100 -0.18 -9.19 -4.49
CA SER A 100 -1.48 -9.36 -3.84
C SER A 100 -1.45 -10.52 -2.84
N ILE A 101 -0.77 -11.64 -3.17
CA ILE A 101 -0.56 -12.73 -2.20
C ILE A 101 0.22 -12.23 -0.98
N PHE A 102 1.30 -11.47 -1.20
CA PHE A 102 2.08 -10.91 -0.11
C PHE A 102 1.24 -9.98 0.79
N ALA A 103 0.43 -9.10 0.19
CA ALA A 103 -0.47 -8.21 0.91
C ALA A 103 -1.50 -8.99 1.75
N ILE A 104 -2.14 -10.02 1.17
CA ILE A 104 -3.09 -10.86 1.90
C ILE A 104 -2.45 -11.64 3.04
N ILE A 105 -1.21 -12.14 2.87
CA ILE A 105 -0.49 -12.79 3.98
C ILE A 105 -0.27 -11.80 5.13
N LEU A 106 0.11 -10.55 4.83
CA LEU A 106 0.27 -9.51 5.85
C LEU A 106 -1.07 -9.16 6.51
N GLU A 107 -2.15 -9.04 5.74
CA GLU A 107 -3.48 -8.76 6.28
C GLU A 107 -3.96 -9.88 7.20
N LEU A 108 -3.80 -11.15 6.81
CA LEU A 108 -4.11 -12.31 7.64
C LEU A 108 -3.31 -12.29 8.95
N PHE A 109 -2.02 -11.91 8.89
CA PHE A 109 -1.22 -11.73 10.08
C PHE A 109 -1.76 -10.60 10.98
N TYR A 110 -2.14 -9.46 10.40
CA TYR A 110 -2.71 -8.33 11.15
C TYR A 110 -4.09 -8.64 11.76
N LEU A 111 -4.94 -9.40 11.06
CA LEU A 111 -6.20 -9.91 11.59
C LEU A 111 -5.95 -10.87 12.75
N TYR A 112 -4.98 -11.79 12.59
CA TYR A 112 -4.65 -12.78 13.62
C TYR A 112 -4.20 -12.14 14.94
N ILE A 113 -3.41 -11.07 14.88
CA ILE A 113 -2.97 -10.34 16.08
C ILE A 113 -3.97 -9.29 16.57
N GLY A 114 -5.14 -9.18 15.93
CA GLY A 114 -6.17 -8.19 16.27
C GLY A 114 -5.73 -6.75 16.04
N PHE A 115 -4.85 -6.50 15.06
CA PHE A 115 -4.46 -5.13 14.71
C PHE A 115 -5.46 -4.46 13.78
N ILE A 116 -6.12 -5.23 12.91
CA ILE A 116 -7.22 -4.79 12.05
C ILE A 116 -8.38 -5.74 12.25
N GLU A 117 -9.60 -5.23 12.13
CA GLU A 117 -10.82 -6.03 12.18
C GLU A 117 -11.68 -5.72 10.95
N HIS A 118 -12.12 -6.77 10.26
CA HIS A 118 -13.11 -6.64 9.19
C HIS A 118 -14.48 -6.32 9.77
N GLY A 119 -15.19 -5.42 9.09
CA GLY A 119 -16.55 -5.02 9.41
C GLY A 119 -17.50 -5.28 8.24
N LEU A 120 -18.80 -5.19 8.53
CA LEU A 120 -19.89 -5.35 7.55
C LEU A 120 -19.71 -6.62 6.69
N TRP A 121 -19.64 -6.47 5.38
CA TRP A 121 -19.50 -7.57 4.41
C TRP A 121 -18.06 -7.74 3.92
N TRP A 122 -17.12 -6.92 4.41
CA TRP A 122 -15.73 -7.00 3.99
C TRP A 122 -15.09 -8.30 4.47
N ASN A 123 -14.26 -8.89 3.62
CA ASN A 123 -13.54 -10.11 3.94
C ASN A 123 -12.28 -10.20 3.07
N ILE A 124 -11.46 -11.23 3.31
CA ILE A 124 -10.20 -11.46 2.62
C ILE A 124 -10.32 -11.46 1.08
N MET A 125 -11.42 -11.98 0.52
CA MET A 125 -11.60 -11.98 -0.93
C MET A 125 -11.83 -10.58 -1.49
N HIS A 126 -12.55 -9.73 -0.75
CA HIS A 126 -12.71 -8.32 -1.11
C HIS A 126 -11.38 -7.56 -1.04
N SER A 127 -10.59 -7.80 0.02
CA SER A 127 -9.23 -7.24 0.11
C SER A 127 -8.36 -7.67 -1.06
N TYR A 128 -8.40 -8.94 -1.46
CA TYR A 128 -7.62 -9.44 -2.58
C TYR A 128 -8.00 -8.75 -3.90
N ILE A 129 -9.30 -8.58 -4.16
CA ILE A 129 -9.77 -7.85 -5.34
C ILE A 129 -9.35 -6.38 -5.28
N ALA A 130 -9.42 -5.75 -4.10
CA ALA A 130 -8.98 -4.37 -3.91
C ALA A 130 -7.48 -4.21 -4.18
N ASP A 131 -6.64 -5.14 -3.73
CA ASP A 131 -5.20 -5.15 -4.02
C ASP A 131 -4.92 -5.18 -5.52
N TRP A 132 -5.62 -6.04 -6.26
CA TRP A 132 -5.51 -6.09 -7.73
C TRP A 132 -5.85 -4.74 -8.36
N ILE A 133 -6.95 -4.12 -7.94
CA ILE A 133 -7.39 -2.81 -8.45
C ILE A 133 -6.34 -1.74 -8.14
N LEU A 134 -5.89 -1.66 -6.88
CA LEU A 134 -4.92 -0.65 -6.43
C LEU A 134 -3.58 -0.78 -7.13
N LEU A 135 -3.01 -1.99 -7.16
CA LEU A 135 -1.71 -2.25 -7.79
C LEU A 135 -1.77 -1.99 -9.30
N PHE A 136 -2.90 -2.32 -9.95
CA PHE A 136 -3.11 -2.00 -11.35
C PHE A 136 -3.22 -0.49 -11.59
N LEU A 137 -3.94 0.25 -10.73
CA LEU A 137 -4.03 1.70 -10.78
C LEU A 137 -2.65 2.35 -10.61
N PHE A 138 -1.85 1.92 -9.64
CA PHE A 138 -0.49 2.43 -9.43
C PHE A 138 0.41 2.14 -10.62
N TYR A 139 0.31 0.94 -11.21
CA TYR A 139 1.03 0.60 -12.44
C TYR A 139 0.67 1.53 -13.61
N LEU A 140 -0.63 1.73 -13.87
CA LEU A 140 -1.11 2.60 -14.95
C LEU A 140 -0.70 4.06 -14.72
N HIS A 141 -0.88 4.56 -13.49
CA HIS A 141 -0.51 5.92 -13.13
C HIS A 141 0.99 6.15 -13.28
N HIS A 142 1.83 5.22 -12.81
CA HIS A 142 3.27 5.30 -12.98
C HIS A 142 3.67 5.31 -14.47
N ARG A 143 3.08 4.43 -15.29
CA ARG A 143 3.35 4.42 -16.74
C ARG A 143 2.95 5.72 -17.42
N TRP A 144 1.81 6.28 -17.05
CA TRP A 144 1.37 7.58 -17.54
C TRP A 144 2.35 8.67 -17.11
N ALA A 145 2.67 8.76 -15.83
CA ALA A 145 3.60 9.75 -15.29
C ALA A 145 4.99 9.66 -15.95
N SER A 146 5.54 8.46 -16.14
CA SER A 146 6.85 8.29 -16.81
C SER A 146 6.84 8.68 -18.28
N LYS A 147 5.71 8.52 -18.99
CA LYS A 147 5.58 8.94 -20.39
C LYS A 147 5.61 10.47 -20.54
N TYR A 148 5.06 11.19 -19.56
CA TYR A 148 4.95 12.65 -19.58
C TYR A 148 5.96 13.36 -18.67
N SER A 149 6.85 12.61 -18.01
CA SER A 149 7.91 13.18 -17.19
C SER A 149 8.92 13.90 -18.07
N ILE A 150 9.18 15.16 -17.75
CA ILE A 150 10.24 15.97 -18.36
C ILE A 150 11.62 15.53 -17.83
N ILE A 151 11.65 14.91 -16.65
CA ILE A 151 12.85 14.41 -15.99
C ILE A 151 13.00 12.93 -16.39
N LYS A 152 14.10 12.60 -17.09
CA LYS A 152 14.48 11.23 -17.48
C LYS A 152 15.61 10.69 -16.63
#